data_AF-A0A1M7Q9E1-F1
#
_entry.id   AF-A0A1M7Q9E1-F1
#
_cell.length_a   1.000
_cell.length_b   1.000
_cell.length_c   1.000
_cell.angle_alpha   90.00
_cell.angle_beta   90.00
_cell.angle_gamma   90.00
#
_symmetry.space_group_name_H-M   'P 1'
#
loop_
_entity.id
_entity.type
_entity.pdbx_description
1 polymer ?
#
loop_
_entity_poly.entity_id
_entity_poly.type
_entity_poly.pdbx_seq_one_letter_code
_entity_poly.pdbx_strand_id
1 'polypeptide(L)'
;MALIPFPINTFDHFLICLPDLLEDEISRASIRLRLHNNPKTDEERKSYQEELDWLSALKYISQLRKGKLSRENFGLKVQLTAL
;
A
#
# COMPACT_ATOMS: atom_id res chain seq x y z
N MET A 1 -4.48 -6.81 14.48
CA MET A 1 -4.02 -5.77 13.53
C MET A 1 -5.25 -5.25 12.81
N ALA A 2 -5.41 -3.93 12.68
CA ALA A 2 -6.45 -3.37 11.82
C ALA A 2 -6.10 -3.69 10.35
N LEU A 3 -7.12 -3.94 9.52
CA LEU A 3 -6.92 -4.13 8.09
C LEU A 3 -6.62 -2.80 7.42
N ILE A 4 -5.73 -2.81 6.43
CA ILE A 4 -5.42 -1.62 5.63
C ILE A 4 -6.54 -1.43 4.60
N PRO A 5 -7.33 -0.35 4.66
CA PRO A 5 -8.28 -0.05 3.61
C PRO A 5 -7.52 0.30 2.33
N PHE A 6 -7.87 -0.35 1.22
CA PHE A 6 -7.25 -0.09 -0.07
C PHE A 6 -8.31 -0.08 -1.18
N PRO A 7 -8.27 0.86 -2.13
CA PRO A 7 -9.28 0.93 -3.18
C PRO A 7 -9.19 -0.28 -4.12
N ILE A 8 -10.34 -0.93 -4.39
CA ILE A 8 -10.39 -2.11 -5.26
C ILE A 8 -9.93 -1.78 -6.69
N ASN A 9 -10.30 -0.62 -7.22
CA ASN A 9 -9.90 -0.18 -8.57
C ASN A 9 -8.37 -0.03 -8.68
N THR A 10 -7.73 0.52 -7.65
CA THR A 10 -6.27 0.66 -7.59
C THR A 10 -5.60 -0.71 -7.44
N PHE A 11 -6.17 -1.59 -6.63
CA PHE A 11 -5.68 -2.96 -6.48
C PHE A 11 -5.67 -3.69 -7.82
N ASP A 12 -6.80 -3.67 -8.53
CA ASP A 12 -6.94 -4.34 -9.82
C ASP A 12 -5.94 -3.79 -10.84
N HIS A 13 -5.74 -2.46 -10.87
CA HIS A 13 -4.70 -1.83 -11.69
C HIS A 13 -3.31 -2.40 -11.39
N PHE A 14 -2.87 -2.38 -10.12
CA PHE A 14 -1.53 -2.84 -9.77
C PHE A 14 -1.33 -4.35 -9.86
N LEU A 15 -2.42 -5.12 -9.82
CA LEU A 15 -2.39 -6.57 -10.01
C LEU A 15 -2.01 -6.93 -11.45
N ILE A 16 -2.49 -6.16 -12.44
CA ILE A 16 -2.31 -6.44 -13.87
C ILE A 16 -1.29 -5.55 -14.58
N CYS A 17 -0.89 -4.42 -13.98
CA CYS A 17 0.05 -3.49 -14.61
C CYS A 17 1.43 -4.13 -14.83
N LEU A 18 2.28 -3.47 -15.63
CA LEU A 18 3.69 -3.84 -15.75
C LEU A 18 4.37 -3.85 -14.35
N PRO A 19 5.22 -4.84 -14.04
CA PRO A 19 5.89 -4.93 -12.73
C PRO A 19 6.61 -3.64 -12.34
N ASP A 20 7.29 -3.00 -13.30
CA ASP A 20 8.06 -1.77 -13.07
C ASP A 20 7.21 -0.62 -12.54
N LEU A 21 5.95 -0.50 -13.00
CA LEU A 21 5.03 0.55 -12.53
C LEU A 21 4.68 0.38 -11.04
N LEU A 22 4.52 -0.85 -10.58
CA LEU A 22 4.24 -1.13 -9.17
C LEU A 22 5.49 -0.85 -8.31
N GLU A 23 6.67 -1.27 -8.76
CA GLU A 23 7.92 -1.02 -8.04
C GLU A 23 8.29 0.48 -8.02
N ASP A 24 7.99 1.21 -9.09
CA ASP A 24 8.11 2.66 -9.15
C ASP A 24 7.18 3.34 -8.13
N GLU A 25 5.91 2.92 -8.03
CA GLU A 25 4.99 3.50 -7.05
C GLU A 25 5.39 3.16 -5.61
N ILE A 26 5.87 1.94 -5.35
CA ILE A 26 6.46 1.55 -4.04
C ILE A 26 7.63 2.47 -3.70
N SER A 27 8.48 2.78 -4.68
CA SER A 27 9.63 3.67 -4.51
C SER A 27 9.18 5.10 -4.22
N ARG A 28 8.21 5.62 -4.97
CA ARG A 28 7.62 6.96 -4.76
C ARG A 28 7.00 7.10 -3.37
N ALA A 29 6.18 6.15 -2.95
CA ALA A 29 5.58 6.14 -1.62
C ALA A 29 6.65 6.09 -0.51
N SER A 30 7.69 5.28 -0.70
CA SER A 30 8.83 5.22 0.24
C SER A 30 9.59 6.54 0.33
N ILE A 31 9.75 7.27 -0.77
CA ILE A 31 10.37 8.60 -0.79
C ILE A 31 9.48 9.61 -0.06
N ARG A 32 8.16 9.63 -0.33
CA ARG A 32 7.20 10.50 0.37
C ARG A 32 7.31 10.33 1.87
N LEU A 33 7.28 9.09 2.37
CA LEU A 33 7.45 8.81 3.81
C LEU A 33 8.76 9.34 4.40
N ARG A 34 9.88 9.20 3.68
CA ARG A 34 11.18 9.72 4.15
C ARG A 34 11.21 11.25 4.20
N LEU A 35 10.49 11.92 3.31
CA LEU A 35 10.36 13.38 3.34
C LEU A 35 9.54 13.83 4.56
N HIS A 36 8.54 13.05 4.97
CA HIS A 36 7.73 13.28 6.17
C HIS A 36 8.39 12.74 7.45
N ASN A 37 9.71 12.93 7.59
CA ASN A 37 10.55 12.27 8.61
C ASN A 37 10.23 12.61 10.09
N ASN A 38 9.29 13.53 10.37
CA ASN A 38 8.90 13.86 11.74
C ASN A 38 7.51 14.56 11.82
N PRO A 39 6.39 13.82 11.74
CA PRO A 39 5.05 14.41 11.85
C PRO A 39 4.82 14.97 13.27
N LYS A 40 4.56 16.28 13.36
CA LYS A 40 4.41 17.02 14.62
C LYS A 40 2.95 17.21 15.01
N THR A 41 2.07 17.40 14.03
CA THR A 41 0.63 17.57 14.26
C THR A 41 -0.12 16.25 14.09
N ASP A 42 -1.33 16.15 14.63
CA ASP A 42 -2.17 14.95 14.47
C ASP A 42 -2.58 14.73 13.01
N GLU A 43 -2.75 15.82 12.24
CA GLU A 43 -3.01 15.78 10.79
C GLU A 43 -1.82 15.21 10.02
N GLU A 44 -0.60 15.66 10.34
CA GLU A 44 0.62 15.11 9.75
C GLU A 44 0.81 13.64 10.13
N ARG A 45 0.51 13.25 11.37
CA ARG A 45 0.56 11.84 11.80
C ARG A 45 -0.45 11.00 11.04
N LYS A 46 -1.66 11.51 10.81
CA LYS A 46 -2.69 10.82 10.05
C LYS A 46 -2.27 10.65 8.58
N SER A 47 -1.81 11.71 7.94
CA SER A 47 -1.31 11.65 6.56
C SER A 47 -0.10 10.71 6.42
N TYR A 48 0.81 10.74 7.39
CA TYR A 48 1.94 9.81 7.45
C TYR A 48 1.48 8.35 7.59
N GLN A 49 0.48 8.09 8.44
CA GLN A 49 -0.09 6.75 8.60
C GLN A 49 -0.79 6.29 7.32
N GLU A 50 -1.55 7.15 6.65
CA GLU A 50 -2.20 6.85 5.38
C GLU A 50 -1.18 6.47 4.30
N GLU A 51 -0.05 7.18 4.22
CA GLU A 51 1.04 6.85 3.29
C GLU A 51 1.76 5.55 3.67
N LEU A 52 1.93 5.27 4.97
CA LEU A 52 2.47 4.00 5.46
C LEU A 52 1.58 2.82 5.08
N ASP A 53 0.28 2.98 5.26
CA ASP A 53 -0.74 1.99 4.93
C ASP A 53 -0.76 1.74 3.41
N TRP A 54 -0.72 2.81 2.62
CA TRP A 54 -0.60 2.75 1.17
C TRP A 54 0.64 1.97 0.72
N LEU A 55 1.83 2.33 1.22
CA LEU A 55 3.07 1.61 0.90
C LEU A 55 3.00 0.13 1.29
N SER A 56 2.41 -0.15 2.45
CA SER A 56 2.25 -1.52 2.96
C SER A 56 1.35 -2.35 2.05
N ALA A 57 0.22 -1.79 1.60
CA ALA A 57 -0.68 -2.45 0.66
C ALA A 57 0.02 -2.74 -0.68
N LEU A 58 0.75 -1.77 -1.25
CA LEU A 58 1.50 -1.98 -2.50
C LEU A 58 2.54 -3.11 -2.38
N LYS A 59 3.25 -3.19 -1.25
CA LYS A 59 4.19 -4.29 -0.98
C LYS A 59 3.48 -5.64 -0.89
N TYR A 60 2.30 -5.70 -0.27
CA TYR A 60 1.50 -6.93 -0.24
C TYR A 60 0.98 -7.32 -1.62
N ILE A 61 0.61 -6.36 -2.47
CA ILE A 61 0.26 -6.63 -3.87
C ILE A 61 1.47 -7.19 -4.63
N SER A 62 2.66 -6.61 -4.46
CA SER A 62 3.91 -7.12 -5.07
C SER A 62 4.23 -8.54 -4.61
N GLN A 63 4.04 -8.85 -3.31
CA GLN A 63 4.22 -10.20 -2.78
C GLN A 63 3.19 -11.19 -3.32
N LEU A 64 1.93 -10.77 -3.44
CA LEU A 64 0.85 -11.57 -4.03
C LEU A 64 1.16 -11.91 -5.49
N ARG A 65 1.57 -10.93 -6.31
CA ARG A 65 1.98 -11.14 -7.71
C ARG A 65 3.16 -12.10 -7.86
N LYS A 66 4.11 -12.03 -6.92
CA LYS A 66 5.30 -12.89 -6.89
C LYS A 66 5.01 -14.28 -6.32
N GLY A 67 3.78 -14.59 -5.93
CA GLY A 67 3.40 -15.85 -5.29
C GLY A 67 3.96 -16.07 -3.89
N LYS A 68 4.53 -15.03 -3.26
CA LYS A 68 5.09 -15.07 -1.90
C LYS A 68 4.03 -14.91 -0.82
N LEU A 69 2.84 -14.45 -1.19
CA LEU A 69 1.70 -14.23 -0.31
C LEU A 69 0.48 -14.88 -0.95
N SER A 70 -0.25 -15.72 -0.21
CA SER A 70 -1.52 -16.27 -0.68
C SER A 70 -2.63 -15.21 -0.65
N ARG A 71 -3.68 -15.41 -1.44
CA ARG A 71 -4.83 -14.50 -1.47
C ARG A 71 -5.55 -14.41 -0.12
N GLU A 72 -5.62 -15.52 0.61
CA GLU A 72 -6.16 -15.58 1.97
C GLU A 72 -5.33 -14.72 2.93
N ASN A 73 -4.00 -14.89 2.94
CA ASN A 73 -3.10 -14.09 3.78
C ASN A 73 -3.08 -12.61 3.40
N PHE A 74 -3.29 -12.30 2.12
CA PHE A 74 -3.51 -10.92 1.66
C PHE A 74 -4.78 -10.32 2.26
N GLY A 75 -5.90 -11.06 2.24
CA GLY A 75 -7.18 -10.61 2.82
C GLY A 75 -7.16 -10.40 4.33
N LEU A 76 -6.22 -11.04 5.05
CA LEU A 76 -5.97 -10.80 6.48
C LEU A 76 -5.18 -9.51 6.76
N LYS A 77 -4.67 -8.84 5.73
CA LYS A 77 -3.83 -7.64 5.83
C LYS A 77 -4.48 -6.42 5.19
N VAL A 78 -5.15 -6.62 4.05
CA VAL A 78 -5.73 -5.57 3.23
C VAL A 78 -7.23 -5.80 3.07
N GLN A 79 -8.01 -4.78 3.39
CA GLN A 79 -9.43 -4.72 3.11
C GLN A 79 -9.64 -3.95 1.81
N LEU A 80 -10.08 -4.65 0.76
CA LEU A 80 -10.45 -3.99 -0.49
C LEU A 80 -11.79 -3.26 -0.30
N THR A 81 -11.79 -1.97 -0.58
CA THR A 81 -12.96 -1.10 -0.42
C THR A 81 -13.38 -0.57 -1.79
N ALA A 82 -14.70 -0.59 -2.04
CA ALA A 82 -15.27 0.19 -3.12
C ALA A 82 -15.31 1.64 -2.63
N LEU A 83 -14.44 2.48 -3.18
CA LEU A 83 -14.58 3.94 -3.05
C LEU A 83 -15.80 4.40 -3.85
#